data_AF-A0A8T2JY87-F1
#
_entry.id   AF-A0A8T2JY87-F1
#
_cell.length_a   1.000
_cell.length_b   1.000
_cell.length_c   1.000
_cell.angle_alpha   90.00
_cell.angle_beta   90.00
_cell.angle_gamma   90.00
#
_symmetry.space_group_name_H-M   'P 1'
#
loop_
_entity.id
_entity.type
_entity.pdbx_description
1 polymer ?
#
loop_
_entity_poly.entity_id
_entity_poly.type
_entity_poly.pdbx_seq_one_letter_code
_entity_poly.pdbx_strand_id
1 'polypeptide(L)'
;MVNIVEGIELKPCRSHGKSNPYCEITMGSQCHITKTMQDTLNPKWNSNCQFFIKDLEQDVLCITVFERDQFSPDDFLGRTEIRVSDIKKDQGSKGPVTKCLLLHEVPTGEIVVRLDLQLFDEP
;
A
#
# COMPACT_ATOMS: atom_id res chain seq x y z
N MET A 1 10.44 -0.01 7.56
CA MET A 1 10.42 -0.38 6.13
C MET A 1 9.03 -0.87 5.77
N VAL A 2 8.55 -0.47 4.60
CA VAL A 2 7.28 -0.94 4.02
C VAL A 2 7.63 -1.64 2.72
N ASN A 3 7.08 -2.84 2.50
CA ASN A 3 7.18 -3.56 1.24
C ASN A 3 5.77 -3.85 0.72
N ILE A 4 5.42 -3.20 -0.39
CA ILE A 4 4.21 -3.49 -1.14
C ILE A 4 4.47 -4.70 -2.01
N VAL A 5 3.91 -5.85 -1.62
CA VAL A 5 4.20 -7.14 -2.23
C VAL A 5 3.37 -7.30 -3.50
N GLU A 6 2.05 -7.40 -3.34
CA GLU A 6 1.13 -7.65 -4.44
C GLU A 6 -0.29 -7.15 -4.14
N GLY A 7 -1.08 -6.98 -5.20
CA GLY A 7 -2.52 -6.80 -5.13
C GLY A 7 -3.21 -8.08 -5.59
N ILE A 8 -4.39 -8.35 -5.05
CA ILE A 8 -5.18 -9.55 -5.34
C ILE A 8 -6.59 -9.12 -5.75
N GLU A 9 -7.08 -9.64 -6.87
CA GLU A 9 -8.44 -9.43 -7.38
C GLU A 9 -8.90 -7.96 -7.41
N LEU A 10 -8.02 -7.06 -7.86
CA LEU A 10 -8.33 -5.64 -7.98
C LEU A 10 -9.54 -5.40 -8.89
N LYS A 11 -10.29 -4.32 -8.60
CA LYS A 11 -11.38 -3.84 -9.45
C LYS A 11 -10.89 -3.67 -10.90
N PRO A 12 -11.52 -4.31 -11.91
CA PRO A 12 -11.21 -4.05 -13.31
C PRO A 12 -11.65 -2.64 -13.72
N CYS A 13 -10.79 -1.90 -14.41
CA CYS A 13 -11.10 -0.54 -14.87
C CYS A 13 -11.24 -0.41 -16.39
N ARG A 14 -10.49 -1.23 -17.16
CA ARG A 14 -10.47 -1.14 -18.62
C ARG A 14 -11.55 -2.00 -19.27
N SER A 15 -11.89 -1.66 -20.52
CA SER A 15 -12.94 -2.32 -21.32
C SER A 15 -12.73 -3.82 -21.52
N HIS A 16 -11.48 -4.28 -21.54
CA HIS A 16 -11.12 -5.70 -21.63
C HIS A 16 -11.03 -6.42 -20.28
N GLY A 17 -11.48 -5.78 -19.19
CA GLY A 17 -11.61 -6.40 -17.87
C GLY A 17 -10.30 -6.51 -17.09
N LYS A 18 -9.31 -5.67 -17.39
CA LYS A 18 -8.01 -5.60 -16.69
C LYS A 18 -7.71 -4.16 -16.26
N SER A 19 -6.55 -4.01 -15.62
CA SER A 19 -6.04 -2.73 -15.14
C SER A 19 -4.52 -2.64 -15.31
N ASN A 20 -4.00 -1.42 -15.31
CA ASN A 20 -2.59 -1.10 -15.16
C ASN A 20 -2.32 -0.49 -13.78
N PRO A 21 -2.30 -1.29 -12.71
CA PRO A 21 -2.32 -0.75 -11.36
C PRO A 21 -0.92 -0.31 -10.88
N TYR A 22 -0.90 0.78 -10.11
CA TYR A 22 0.22 1.19 -9.27
C TYR A 22 -0.29 1.59 -7.88
N CYS A 23 0.60 1.58 -6.89
CA CYS A 23 0.28 2.03 -5.53
C CYS A 23 0.95 3.38 -5.26
N GLU A 24 0.19 4.29 -4.66
CA GLU A 24 0.70 5.44 -3.92
C GLU A 24 0.67 5.11 -2.42
N ILE A 25 1.80 5.29 -1.74
CA ILE A 25 1.97 5.02 -0.32
C ILE A 25 2.36 6.31 0.36
N THR A 26 1.58 6.75 1.34
CA THR A 26 1.78 8.03 2.02
C THR A 26 1.79 7.89 3.54
N MET A 27 2.54 8.78 4.19
CA MET A 27 2.53 8.95 5.65
C MET A 27 2.86 10.41 5.98
N GLY A 28 1.84 11.17 6.38
CA GLY A 28 1.94 12.62 6.49
C GLY A 28 2.33 13.25 5.15
N SER A 29 3.44 13.99 5.13
CA SER A 29 3.95 14.65 3.91
C SER A 29 4.86 13.77 3.04
N GLN A 30 5.12 12.53 3.45
CA GLN A 30 6.00 11.60 2.72
C GLN A 30 5.16 10.77 1.75
N CYS A 31 5.69 10.55 0.53
CA CYS A 31 5.03 9.79 -0.52
C CYS A 31 6.03 8.89 -1.26
N HIS A 32 5.59 7.69 -1.60
CA HIS A 32 6.29 6.76 -2.49
C HIS A 32 5.30 6.20 -3.52
N ILE A 33 5.72 6.11 -4.78
CA ILE A 33 4.90 5.57 -5.88
C ILE A 33 5.59 4.34 -6.46
N THR A 34 4.85 3.23 -6.60
CA THR A 34 5.38 2.00 -7.19
C THR A 34 5.46 2.09 -8.71
N LYS A 35 6.15 1.13 -9.33
CA LYS A 35 6.00 0.90 -10.78
C LYS A 35 4.55 0.53 -11.10
N THR A 36 4.10 0.92 -12.29
CA THR A 36 2.84 0.42 -12.87
C THR A 36 3.04 -0.99 -13.41
N MET A 37 2.17 -1.90 -13.01
CA MET A 37 2.10 -3.24 -13.60
C MET A 37 1.09 -3.21 -14.75
N GLN A 38 1.38 -3.86 -15.87
CA GLN A 38 0.52 -3.82 -17.05
C GLN A 38 -0.47 -4.99 -17.06
N ASP A 39 -1.70 -4.69 -17.46
CA ASP A 39 -2.74 -5.64 -17.86
C ASP A 39 -3.04 -6.76 -16.86
N THR A 40 -3.15 -6.41 -15.57
CA THR A 40 -3.35 -7.39 -14.49
C THR A 40 -4.24 -6.85 -13.38
N LEU A 41 -5.04 -7.76 -12.81
CA LEU A 41 -5.78 -7.53 -11.57
C LEU A 41 -5.06 -8.12 -10.35
N ASN A 42 -3.92 -8.79 -10.58
CA ASN A 42 -3.09 -9.41 -9.56
C ASN A 42 -1.63 -8.96 -9.71
N PRO A 43 -1.34 -7.64 -9.56
CA PRO A 43 -0.01 -7.09 -9.76
C PRO A 43 0.96 -7.53 -8.66
N LYS A 44 2.21 -7.81 -9.04
CA LYS A 44 3.31 -8.07 -8.09
C LYS A 44 4.32 -6.94 -8.16
N TRP A 45 4.24 -6.00 -7.22
CA TRP A 45 5.10 -4.83 -7.22
C TRP A 45 6.46 -5.09 -6.57
N ASN A 46 6.48 -5.85 -5.47
CA ASN A 46 7.67 -6.08 -4.63
C ASN A 46 8.47 -4.79 -4.38
N SER A 47 7.76 -3.70 -4.06
CA SER A 47 8.34 -2.36 -3.95
C SER A 47 8.64 -2.04 -2.49
N ASN A 48 9.93 -1.82 -2.19
CA ASN A 48 10.36 -1.40 -0.87
C ASN A 48 10.40 0.13 -0.78
N CYS A 49 9.92 0.66 0.34
CA CYS A 49 10.04 2.06 0.70
C CYS A 49 10.23 2.24 2.21
N GLN A 50 10.64 3.43 2.61
CA GLN A 50 10.89 3.79 4.00
C GLN A 50 10.23 5.13 4.30
N PHE A 51 9.72 5.25 5.52
CA PHE A 51 9.07 6.44 6.02
C PHE A 51 9.59 6.75 7.41
N PHE A 52 9.85 8.03 7.68
CA PHE A 52 10.19 8.51 9.02
C PHE A 52 8.92 8.70 9.83
N ILE A 53 8.83 8.02 10.97
CA ILE A 53 7.72 8.15 11.90
C ILE A 53 8.00 9.36 12.79
N LYS A 54 7.07 10.31 12.78
CA LYS A 54 7.12 11.53 13.60
C LYS A 54 6.34 11.33 14.91
N ASP A 55 5.20 10.65 14.84
CA ASP A 55 4.36 10.37 16.00
C ASP A 55 3.79 8.96 15.90
N LEU A 56 4.19 8.08 16.83
CA LEU A 56 3.78 6.68 16.84
C LEU A 56 2.27 6.46 17.00
N GLU A 57 1.58 7.38 17.67
CA GLU A 57 0.15 7.25 17.96
C GLU A 57 -0.71 7.91 16.90
N GLN A 58 -0.21 8.95 16.23
CA GLN A 58 -0.96 9.72 15.23
C GLN A 58 -0.63 9.35 13.78
N ASP A 59 0.57 8.87 13.48
CA ASP A 59 0.95 8.57 12.11
C ASP A 59 0.15 7.38 11.54
N VAL A 60 -0.33 7.57 10.32
CA VAL A 60 -1.10 6.58 9.55
C VAL A 60 -0.41 6.35 8.22
N LEU A 61 -0.13 5.09 7.92
CA LEU A 61 0.32 4.66 6.60
C LEU A 61 -0.91 4.44 5.72
N CYS A 62 -1.05 5.26 4.68
CA CYS A 62 -2.12 5.13 3.70
C CYS A 62 -1.57 4.46 2.44
N ILE A 63 -2.30 3.50 1.89
CA ILE A 63 -1.98 2.83 0.63
C ILE A 63 -3.18 2.97 -0.28
N THR A 64 -2.99 3.62 -1.41
CA THR A 64 -4.02 3.84 -2.43
C THR A 64 -3.57 3.21 -3.73
N VAL A 65 -4.46 2.45 -4.37
CA VAL A 65 -4.20 1.80 -5.65
C VAL A 65 -4.91 2.57 -6.76
N PHE A 66 -4.20 2.84 -7.84
CA PHE A 66 -4.70 3.60 -8.99
C PHE A 66 -4.47 2.84 -10.30
N GLU A 67 -5.35 3.05 -11.26
CA GLU A 67 -5.19 2.70 -12.66
C GLU A 67 -4.36 3.78 -13.35
N ARG A 68 -3.24 3.41 -13.97
CA ARG A 68 -2.49 4.36 -14.79
C ARG A 68 -3.19 4.57 -16.13
N ASP A 69 -3.65 5.79 -16.39
CA ASP A 69 -4.15 6.21 -17.70
C ASP A 69 -3.19 7.22 -18.36
N GLN A 70 -3.16 7.26 -19.70
CA GLN A 70 -2.28 8.17 -20.45
C GLN A 70 -2.97 9.48 -20.83
N PHE A 71 -4.31 9.49 -20.90
CA PHE A 71 -5.09 10.56 -21.50
C PHE A 71 -6.18 11.11 -20.56
N SER A 72 -6.31 10.55 -19.37
CA SER A 72 -7.26 10.97 -18.34
C SER A 72 -6.63 10.88 -16.95
N PRO A 73 -7.25 11.51 -15.92
CA PRO A 73 -6.84 11.26 -14.55
C PRO A 73 -6.89 9.77 -14.22
N ASP A 74 -5.95 9.31 -13.41
CA ASP A 74 -5.87 7.92 -13.00
C ASP A 74 -7.13 7.52 -12.18
N ASP A 75 -7.74 6.39 -12.55
CA ASP A 75 -8.92 5.90 -11.85
C ASP A 75 -8.56 5.27 -10.50
N PHE A 76 -9.42 5.48 -9.51
CA PHE A 76 -9.28 4.90 -8.19
C PHE A 76 -9.65 3.40 -8.17
N LEU A 77 -8.73 2.59 -7.64
CA LEU A 77 -8.86 1.13 -7.50
C LEU A 77 -8.93 0.65 -6.05
N GLY A 78 -9.05 1.58 -5.10
CA GLY A 78 -9.27 1.27 -3.69
C GLY A 78 -8.15 1.78 -2.78
N ARG A 79 -8.44 1.83 -1.48
CA ARG A 79 -7.47 2.27 -0.46
C ARG A 79 -7.57 1.49 0.83
N THR A 80 -6.48 1.44 1.57
CA THR A 80 -6.46 0.99 2.97
C THR A 80 -5.53 1.87 3.78
N GLU A 81 -5.76 1.88 5.09
CA GLU A 81 -4.99 2.66 6.04
C GLU A 81 -4.56 1.78 7.21
N ILE A 82 -3.37 2.02 7.75
CA ILE A 82 -2.82 1.28 8.89
C ILE A 82 -2.21 2.30 9.85
N ARG A 83 -2.69 2.34 11.10
CA ARG A 83 -2.05 3.17 12.14
C ARG A 83 -0.69 2.57 12.49
N VAL A 84 0.32 3.42 12.64
CA VAL A 84 1.65 2.97 13.04
C VAL A 84 1.63 2.29 14.42
N SER A 85 0.78 2.74 15.33
CA SER A 85 0.57 2.10 16.64
C SER A 85 0.03 0.67 16.53
N ASP A 86 -0.80 0.37 15.53
CA ASP A 86 -1.29 -1.00 15.29
C ASP A 86 -0.19 -1.89 14.71
N ILE A 87 0.65 -1.36 13.82
CA ILE A 87 1.86 -2.07 13.32
C ILE A 87 2.76 -2.44 14.49
N LYS A 88 3.02 -1.51 15.41
CA LYS A 88 3.85 -1.73 16.61
C LYS A 88 3.29 -2.86 17.49
N LYS A 89 1.97 -2.86 17.73
CA LYS A 89 1.30 -3.89 18.54
C LYS A 89 1.40 -5.27 17.89
N ASP A 90 1.15 -5.35 16.58
CA ASP A 90 1.16 -6.62 15.84
C ASP A 90 2.57 -7.20 15.70
N GLN A 91 3.57 -6.34 15.50
CA GLN A 91 4.97 -6.74 15.42
C GLN A 91 5.49 -7.29 16.75
N GLY A 92 5.26 -6.58 17.87
CA GLY A 92 5.80 -6.96 19.17
C GLY A 92 7.29 -7.31 19.10
N SER A 93 7.66 -8.50 19.57
CA SER A 93 9.02 -9.06 19.47
C SER A 93 9.21 -10.08 18.32
N LYS A 94 8.21 -10.22 17.44
CA LYS A 94 8.13 -11.31 16.45
C LYS A 94 8.77 -10.99 15.09
N GLY A 95 9.33 -9.80 14.93
CA GLY A 95 9.93 -9.33 13.68
C GLY A 95 8.89 -8.82 12.66
N PRO A 96 9.25 -8.71 11.38
CA PRO A 96 8.40 -8.10 10.36
C PRO A 96 7.03 -8.79 10.23
N VAL A 97 5.98 -8.00 10.05
CA VAL A 97 4.59 -8.45 9.94
C VAL A 97 4.15 -8.41 8.48
N THR A 98 3.52 -9.48 8.00
CA THR A 98 2.83 -9.48 6.70
C THR A 98 1.33 -9.39 6.95
N LYS A 99 0.65 -8.49 6.24
CA LYS A 99 -0.80 -8.30 6.29
C LYS A 99 -1.40 -8.43 4.89
N CYS A 100 -2.54 -9.11 4.79
CA CYS A 100 -3.45 -9.01 3.65
C CYS A 100 -4.60 -8.11 4.06
N LEU A 101 -4.81 -7.00 3.35
CA LEU A 101 -5.76 -5.96 3.72
C LEU A 101 -6.77 -5.76 2.59
N LEU A 102 -8.04 -5.63 2.95
CA LEU A 102 -9.09 -5.26 2.01
C LEU A 102 -8.88 -3.83 1.53
N LEU A 103 -9.09 -3.60 0.24
CA LEU A 103 -9.20 -2.27 -0.31
C LEU A 103 -10.64 -1.76 -0.15
N HIS A 104 -10.78 -0.63 0.52
CA HIS A 104 -12.06 0.01 0.78
C HIS A 104 -12.47 0.95 -0.36
N GLU A 105 -13.77 1.31 -0.38
CA GLU A 105 -14.40 2.19 -1.38
C GLU A 105 -14.41 1.62 -2.81
N VAL A 106 -14.14 0.33 -2.93
CA VAL A 106 -14.23 -0.46 -4.15
C VAL A 106 -14.90 -1.80 -3.85
N PRO A 107 -15.51 -2.46 -4.86
CA PRO A 107 -16.23 -3.72 -4.64
C PRO A 107 -15.32 -4.93 -4.42
N THR A 108 -14.08 -4.88 -4.92
CA THR A 108 -13.10 -5.97 -4.83
C THR A 108 -11.70 -5.41 -4.66
N GLY A 109 -10.79 -6.25 -4.19
CA GLY A 109 -9.37 -5.94 -4.11
C GLY A 109 -8.81 -6.14 -2.71
N GLU A 110 -7.67 -6.81 -2.66
CA GLU A 110 -6.83 -6.91 -1.47
C GLU A 110 -5.41 -6.46 -1.80
N ILE A 111 -4.66 -6.06 -0.77
CA ILE A 111 -3.24 -5.73 -0.87
C ILE A 111 -2.44 -6.48 0.19
N VAL A 112 -1.35 -7.10 -0.24
CA VAL A 112 -0.38 -7.75 0.63
C VAL A 112 0.77 -6.80 0.89
N VAL A 113 0.97 -6.48 2.16
CA VAL A 113 2.04 -5.59 2.61
C VAL A 113 2.86 -6.26 3.71
N ARG A 114 4.19 -6.16 3.60
CA ARG A 114 5.12 -6.53 4.66
C ARG A 114 5.67 -5.28 5.32
N LEU A 115 5.59 -5.22 6.64
CA LEU A 115 5.88 -4.08 7.48
C LEU A 115 6.96 -4.46 8.47
N ASP A 116 7.99 -3.63 8.57
CA ASP A 116 9.05 -3.77 9.56
C ASP A 116 9.26 -2.42 10.24
N LEU A 117 8.68 -2.26 11.42
CA LEU A 117 8.84 -1.07 12.25
C LEU A 117 10.18 -1.15 12.97
N GLN A 118 11.04 -0.16 12.76
CA GLN A 118 12.28 0.00 13.49
C GLN A 118 12.21 1.31 14.27
N LEU A 119 12.17 1.19 15.60
CA LEU A 119 12.26 2.33 16.50
C LEU A 119 13.72 2.50 16.86
N PHE A 120 14.26 3.68 16.59
CA PHE A 120 15.57 4.06 17.07
C PHE A 120 15.36 4.84 18.37
N ASP A 121 16.03 4.42 19.44
CA ASP A 121 16.17 5.28 20.60
C ASP A 121 17.06 6.46 20.18
N GLU A 122 16.62 7.69 20.44
CA GLU A 122 17.52 8.84 20.33
C GLU A 122 18.65 8.66 21.36
N PRO A 123 19.92 8.86 20.96
CA PRO A 123 21.07 8.70 21.85
C PRO A 123 21.12 9.71 23.00
#